data_AF-A0A2R6X1R9-F1
#
_entry.id   AF-A0A2R6X1R9-F1
#
_cell.length_a   1.000
_cell.length_b   1.000
_cell.length_c   1.000
_cell.angle_alpha   90.00
_cell.angle_beta   90.00
_cell.angle_gamma   90.00
#
_symmetry.space_group_name_H-M   'P 1'
#
loop_
_entity.id
_entity.type
_entity.pdbx_description
1 polymer ?
#
loop_
_entity_poly.entity_id
_entity_poly.type
_entity_poly.pdbx_seq_one_letter_code
_entity_poly.pdbx_strand_id
1 'polypeptide(L)'
;MAYLHTKPSVVGLSFRDAHMVKNRINEYETQKLSHWVKDHGLAKMRGEFLERADNKALARKEAAHETAEIKNEMLDRRAQERKHAILKREDDEQLANFLEEEKRQLQRDKLILEAMKEKSPEIRLLKRYLEIAKMNKERYTQSQEKEFFEMKEAERNAVFHDLLMETYNKLSRKEQERLDKIAEDKIETKRRLDIQMKEKVWAAEKAAREKQHDADVVQMVHEKELRQEAQEQKIRRDNVRMLQDYIKQYLMEKEELDRENELRRQREDQDILDHQARVEARMKEQEEKARIQKAFKDKIYGMLMEGQEDALRERDEMEQALNDLYFEQAEEEYRKKAEALRIHREHMKANMRAASDQYWALKKHRYEQMKLEKAEWAKKMMEQVMEMNRFDQMSAYKQRMKKVEYRRQIDAQWEEMQYLLAKEAAEEKAKRKKEKAEYALQEALLEQERQKILKDCAEELARFFPKGVCRNQDDLRMVGLPAKDRPVMKEPIPHRLPTL
;
A
#
# COMPACT_ATOMS: atom_id res chain seq x y z
N MET A 1 -121.59 -26.21 -39.03
CA MET A 1 -122.22 -27.04 -40.07
C MET A 1 -123.72 -26.82 -40.01
N ALA A 2 -124.31 -26.32 -41.09
CA ALA A 2 -125.75 -26.02 -41.19
C ALA A 2 -126.52 -27.29 -41.58
N TYR A 3 -127.56 -27.63 -40.81
CA TYR A 3 -128.65 -28.50 -41.25
C TYR A 3 -129.97 -27.85 -40.81
N LEU A 4 -130.75 -27.37 -41.79
CA LEU A 4 -132.15 -27.02 -41.61
C LEU A 4 -132.96 -28.33 -41.68
N HIS A 5 -133.74 -28.65 -40.65
CA HIS A 5 -134.83 -29.62 -40.74
C HIS A 5 -136.12 -29.02 -40.18
N THR A 6 -137.10 -28.98 -41.08
CA THR A 6 -138.49 -28.61 -40.92
C THR A 6 -139.20 -29.47 -39.88
N LYS A 7 -140.08 -28.82 -39.09
CA LYS A 7 -140.98 -29.48 -38.13
C LYS A 7 -142.00 -30.37 -38.85
N PRO A 8 -142.22 -31.62 -38.38
CA PRO A 8 -143.47 -32.31 -38.63
C PRO A 8 -144.55 -31.85 -37.65
N SER A 9 -145.76 -31.76 -38.20
CA SER A 9 -147.01 -31.40 -37.53
C SER A 9 -147.39 -32.38 -36.41
N VAL A 10 -148.07 -31.87 -35.39
CA VAL A 10 -148.88 -32.68 -34.47
C VAL A 10 -150.30 -32.14 -34.54
N VAL A 11 -151.19 -32.89 -35.20
CA VAL A 11 -152.64 -32.72 -35.09
C VAL A 11 -153.20 -34.05 -34.56
N GLY A 12 -153.63 -34.02 -33.29
CA GLY A 12 -154.38 -35.09 -32.60
C GLY A 12 -153.60 -35.85 -31.51
N LEU A 13 -153.79 -35.53 -30.22
CA LEU A 13 -153.70 -36.42 -29.03
C LEU A 13 -154.05 -35.66 -27.73
N SER A 14 -154.47 -36.41 -26.70
CA SER A 14 -155.26 -35.99 -25.53
C SER A 14 -154.48 -35.30 -24.40
N PHE A 15 -155.18 -34.47 -23.61
CA PHE A 15 -154.70 -33.59 -22.52
C PHE A 15 -153.78 -34.25 -21.47
N ARG A 16 -153.90 -35.56 -21.26
CA ARG A 16 -153.09 -36.28 -20.25
C ARG A 16 -151.61 -36.38 -20.67
N ASP A 17 -151.34 -36.45 -21.96
CA ASP A 17 -149.97 -36.53 -22.48
C ASP A 17 -149.24 -35.18 -22.39
N ALA A 18 -149.98 -34.08 -22.43
CA ALA A 18 -149.42 -32.74 -22.29
C ALA A 18 -148.83 -32.48 -20.89
N HIS A 19 -149.43 -33.02 -19.82
CA HIS A 19 -149.00 -32.74 -18.45
C HIS A 19 -147.73 -33.52 -18.06
N MET A 20 -147.57 -34.77 -18.51
CA MET A 20 -146.35 -35.53 -18.28
C MET A 20 -145.15 -34.94 -19.01
N VAL A 21 -145.38 -34.43 -20.23
CA VAL A 21 -144.36 -33.69 -20.97
C VAL A 21 -143.94 -32.43 -20.20
N LYS A 22 -144.89 -31.70 -19.60
CA LYS A 22 -144.59 -30.49 -18.83
C LYS A 22 -143.79 -30.74 -17.56
N ASN A 23 -144.07 -31.81 -16.81
CA ASN A 23 -143.29 -32.13 -15.61
C ASN A 23 -141.85 -32.59 -15.94
N ARG A 24 -141.69 -33.36 -17.02
CA ARG A 24 -140.35 -33.73 -17.52
C ARG A 24 -139.54 -32.51 -17.97
N ILE A 25 -140.21 -31.50 -18.52
CA ILE A 25 -139.57 -30.23 -18.86
C ILE A 25 -139.09 -29.52 -17.58
N ASN A 26 -139.91 -29.45 -16.53
CA ASN A 26 -139.55 -28.74 -15.29
C ASN A 26 -138.44 -29.43 -14.47
N GLU A 27 -138.44 -30.77 -14.37
CA GLU A 27 -137.35 -31.50 -13.70
C GLU A 27 -136.03 -31.34 -14.46
N TYR A 28 -136.09 -31.36 -15.79
CA TYR A 28 -134.94 -31.08 -16.63
C TYR A 28 -134.40 -29.65 -16.40
N GLU A 29 -135.27 -28.66 -16.24
CA GLU A 29 -134.86 -27.27 -15.96
C GLU A 29 -134.23 -27.09 -14.58
N THR A 30 -134.76 -27.73 -13.53
CA THR A 30 -134.21 -27.63 -12.17
C THR A 30 -132.88 -28.36 -12.01
N GLN A 31 -132.72 -29.53 -12.63
CA GLN A 31 -131.43 -30.23 -12.67
C GLN A 31 -130.39 -29.42 -13.45
N LYS A 32 -130.79 -28.79 -14.56
CA LYS A 32 -129.93 -27.89 -15.33
C LYS A 32 -129.44 -26.69 -14.49
N LEU A 33 -130.31 -26.10 -13.66
CA LEU A 33 -129.95 -25.00 -12.75
C LEU A 33 -129.01 -25.43 -11.62
N SER A 34 -129.24 -26.59 -10.99
CA SER A 34 -128.37 -27.12 -9.93
C SER A 34 -126.97 -27.45 -10.45
N HIS A 35 -126.90 -28.04 -11.65
CA HIS A 35 -125.63 -28.29 -12.33
C HIS A 35 -124.90 -26.96 -12.60
N TRP A 36 -125.63 -25.96 -13.12
CA TRP A 36 -125.08 -24.64 -13.40
C TRP A 36 -124.50 -23.94 -12.16
N VAL A 37 -125.18 -23.98 -11.00
CA VAL A 37 -124.67 -23.34 -9.77
C VAL A 37 -123.43 -24.06 -9.22
N LYS A 38 -123.40 -25.41 -9.25
CA LYS A 38 -122.21 -26.18 -8.83
C LYS A 38 -121.03 -25.94 -9.75
N ASP A 39 -121.27 -25.93 -11.06
CA ASP A 39 -120.25 -25.63 -12.07
C ASP A 39 -119.73 -24.20 -11.89
N HIS A 40 -120.60 -23.23 -11.55
CA HIS A 40 -120.20 -21.86 -11.28
C HIS A 40 -119.36 -21.72 -9.99
N GLY A 41 -119.73 -22.41 -8.91
CA GLY A 41 -118.96 -22.44 -7.66
C GLY A 41 -117.58 -23.07 -7.83
N LEU A 42 -117.49 -24.17 -8.58
CA LEU A 42 -116.22 -24.81 -8.92
C LEU A 42 -115.37 -23.93 -9.84
N ALA A 43 -115.99 -23.22 -10.80
CA ALA A 43 -115.29 -22.26 -11.65
C ALA A 43 -114.67 -21.11 -10.84
N LYS A 44 -115.38 -20.59 -9.82
CA LYS A 44 -114.86 -19.53 -8.94
C LYS A 44 -113.66 -20.00 -8.11
N MET A 45 -113.75 -21.15 -7.45
CA MET A 45 -112.62 -21.71 -6.69
C MET A 45 -111.42 -22.00 -7.58
N ARG A 46 -111.64 -22.52 -8.80
CA ARG A 46 -110.56 -22.69 -9.79
C ARG A 46 -109.93 -21.35 -10.15
N GLY A 47 -110.72 -20.29 -10.32
CA GLY A 47 -110.22 -18.93 -10.54
C GLY A 47 -109.30 -18.44 -9.42
N GLU A 48 -109.72 -18.57 -8.16
CA GLU A 48 -108.91 -18.15 -7.00
C GLU A 48 -107.65 -19.00 -6.80
N PHE A 49 -107.71 -20.30 -7.10
CA PHE A 49 -106.53 -21.17 -7.08
C PHE A 49 -105.54 -20.85 -8.21
N LEU A 50 -106.04 -20.53 -9.40
CA LEU A 50 -105.23 -20.06 -10.52
C LEU A 50 -104.56 -18.73 -10.17
N GLU A 51 -105.29 -17.79 -9.57
CA GLU A 51 -104.76 -16.49 -9.13
C GLU A 51 -103.66 -16.65 -8.06
N ARG A 52 -103.83 -17.54 -7.08
CA ARG A 52 -102.77 -17.86 -6.10
C ARG A 52 -101.57 -18.57 -6.73
N ALA A 53 -101.80 -19.46 -7.69
CA ALA A 53 -100.74 -20.14 -8.41
C ALA A 53 -99.94 -19.16 -9.28
N ASP A 54 -100.63 -18.23 -9.94
CA ASP A 54 -100.05 -17.15 -10.74
C ASP A 54 -99.26 -16.18 -9.85
N ASN A 55 -99.80 -15.76 -8.71
CA ASN A 55 -99.09 -14.91 -7.74
C ASN A 55 -97.84 -15.60 -7.18
N LYS A 56 -97.91 -16.90 -6.88
CA LYS A 56 -96.74 -17.67 -6.42
C LYS A 56 -95.71 -17.88 -7.53
N ALA A 57 -96.15 -18.02 -8.78
CA ALA A 57 -95.27 -18.10 -9.94
C ALA A 57 -94.58 -16.75 -10.21
N LEU A 58 -95.29 -15.63 -10.06
CA LEU A 58 -94.75 -14.27 -10.12
C LEU A 58 -93.70 -14.05 -9.04
N ALA A 59 -94.01 -14.32 -7.77
CA ALA A 59 -93.04 -14.17 -6.67
C ALA A 59 -91.77 -15.03 -6.85
N ARG A 60 -91.91 -16.23 -7.44
CA ARG A 60 -90.74 -17.07 -7.79
C ARG A 60 -89.92 -16.49 -8.93
N LYS A 61 -90.57 -15.88 -9.92
CA LYS A 61 -89.89 -15.18 -11.02
C LYS A 61 -89.17 -13.94 -10.50
N GLU A 62 -89.79 -13.17 -9.62
CA GLU A 62 -89.19 -12.00 -8.96
C GLU A 62 -87.98 -12.42 -8.12
N ALA A 63 -88.11 -13.41 -7.23
CA ALA A 63 -86.96 -13.91 -6.45
C ALA A 63 -85.84 -14.49 -7.34
N ALA A 64 -86.18 -15.15 -8.46
CA ALA A 64 -85.19 -15.61 -9.42
C ALA A 64 -84.51 -14.44 -10.15
N HIS A 65 -85.23 -13.36 -10.42
CA HIS A 65 -84.69 -12.13 -10.99
C HIS A 65 -83.74 -11.44 -10.01
N GLU A 66 -84.16 -11.22 -8.76
CA GLU A 66 -83.34 -10.62 -7.70
C GLU A 66 -82.06 -11.42 -7.45
N THR A 67 -82.14 -12.75 -7.38
CA THR A 67 -80.95 -13.59 -7.20
C THR A 67 -80.03 -13.60 -8.42
N ALA A 68 -80.58 -13.43 -9.63
CA ALA A 68 -79.79 -13.23 -10.84
C ALA A 68 -79.11 -11.86 -10.84
N GLU A 69 -79.79 -10.80 -10.43
CA GLU A 69 -79.24 -9.45 -10.29
C GLU A 69 -78.09 -9.41 -9.28
N ILE A 70 -78.27 -9.97 -8.08
CA ILE A 70 -77.20 -10.05 -7.07
C ILE A 70 -75.98 -10.82 -7.59
N LYS A 71 -76.20 -11.92 -8.32
CA LYS A 71 -75.10 -12.68 -8.94
C LYS A 71 -74.41 -11.88 -10.03
N ASN A 72 -75.15 -11.15 -10.86
CA ASN A 72 -74.59 -10.29 -11.90
C ASN A 72 -73.78 -9.16 -11.27
N GLU A 73 -74.29 -8.49 -10.24
CA GLU A 73 -73.55 -7.46 -9.50
C GLU A 73 -72.26 -8.00 -8.88
N MET A 74 -72.28 -9.22 -8.32
CA MET A 74 -71.07 -9.86 -7.77
C MET A 74 -70.04 -10.18 -8.87
N LEU A 75 -70.50 -10.63 -10.04
CA LEU A 75 -69.63 -10.86 -11.19
C LEU A 75 -69.03 -9.56 -11.71
N ASP A 76 -69.82 -8.49 -11.76
CA ASP A 76 -69.38 -7.16 -12.19
C ASP A 76 -68.36 -6.57 -11.22
N ARG A 77 -68.60 -6.67 -9.90
CA ARG A 77 -67.61 -6.25 -8.88
C ARG A 77 -66.32 -7.03 -9.02
N ARG A 78 -66.38 -8.36 -9.18
CA ARG A 78 -65.18 -9.19 -9.37
C ARG A 78 -64.46 -8.87 -10.68
N ALA A 79 -65.19 -8.52 -11.73
CA ALA A 79 -64.61 -8.06 -12.98
C ALA A 79 -63.93 -6.68 -12.83
N GLN A 80 -64.52 -5.76 -12.08
CA GLN A 80 -63.93 -4.46 -11.74
C GLN A 80 -62.68 -4.62 -10.87
N GLU A 81 -62.71 -5.47 -9.84
CA GLU A 81 -61.55 -5.78 -9.00
C GLU A 81 -60.40 -6.38 -9.82
N ARG A 82 -60.70 -7.30 -10.76
CA ARG A 82 -59.70 -7.84 -11.68
C ARG A 82 -59.11 -6.75 -12.56
N LYS A 83 -59.94 -5.86 -13.13
CA LYS A 83 -59.47 -4.71 -13.92
C LYS A 83 -58.59 -3.79 -13.10
N HIS A 84 -58.98 -3.46 -11.86
CA HIS A 84 -58.17 -2.65 -10.95
C HIS A 84 -56.86 -3.34 -10.55
N ALA A 85 -56.86 -4.66 -10.34
CA ALA A 85 -55.65 -5.41 -10.04
C ALA A 85 -54.69 -5.48 -11.23
N ILE A 86 -55.21 -5.59 -12.46
CA ILE A 86 -54.41 -5.53 -13.69
C ILE A 86 -53.81 -4.12 -13.83
N LEU A 87 -54.63 -3.07 -13.71
CA LEU A 87 -54.16 -1.69 -13.81
C LEU A 87 -53.06 -1.38 -12.78
N LYS A 88 -53.23 -1.80 -11.52
CA LYS A 88 -52.20 -1.64 -10.49
C LYS A 88 -50.90 -2.35 -10.85
N ARG A 89 -50.96 -3.55 -11.42
CA ARG A 89 -49.77 -4.27 -11.87
C ARG A 89 -49.09 -3.55 -13.03
N GLU A 90 -49.86 -3.03 -13.98
CA GLU A 90 -49.32 -2.23 -15.09
C GLU A 90 -48.64 -0.95 -14.58
N ASP A 91 -49.25 -0.26 -13.62
CA ASP A 91 -48.66 0.92 -12.98
C ASP A 91 -47.37 0.57 -12.21
N ASP A 92 -47.37 -0.53 -11.45
CA ASP A 92 -46.21 -1.03 -10.71
C ASP A 92 -45.06 -1.45 -11.65
N GLU A 93 -45.38 -2.12 -12.77
CA GLU A 93 -44.41 -2.49 -13.81
C GLU A 93 -43.82 -1.27 -14.51
N GLN A 94 -44.65 -0.26 -14.84
CA GLN A 94 -44.17 1.01 -15.38
C GLN A 94 -43.24 1.72 -14.40
N LEU A 95 -43.63 1.80 -13.12
CA LEU A 95 -42.80 2.42 -12.09
C LEU A 95 -41.47 1.67 -11.91
N ALA A 96 -41.50 0.34 -11.90
CA ALA A 96 -40.28 -0.47 -11.82
C ALA A 96 -39.35 -0.21 -13.02
N ASN A 97 -39.90 -0.17 -14.23
CA ASN A 97 -39.14 0.15 -15.44
C ASN A 97 -38.53 1.56 -15.39
N PHE A 98 -39.29 2.57 -14.96
CA PHE A 98 -38.76 3.94 -14.80
C PHE A 98 -37.62 3.99 -13.78
N LEU A 99 -37.75 3.31 -12.64
CA LEU A 99 -36.70 3.25 -11.63
C LEU A 99 -35.45 2.50 -12.13
N GLU A 100 -35.62 1.45 -12.92
CA GLU A 100 -34.51 0.75 -13.57
C GLU A 100 -33.82 1.61 -14.63
N GLU A 101 -34.59 2.34 -15.43
CA GLU A 101 -34.05 3.28 -16.41
C GLU A 101 -33.27 4.41 -15.74
N GLU A 102 -33.80 4.99 -14.66
CA GLU A 102 -33.12 6.01 -13.87
C GLU A 102 -31.82 5.46 -13.28
N LYS A 103 -31.83 4.26 -12.69
CA LYS A 103 -30.61 3.59 -12.19
C LYS A 103 -29.59 3.37 -13.31
N ARG A 104 -30.05 2.93 -14.48
CA ARG A 104 -29.18 2.70 -15.65
C ARG A 104 -28.59 4.01 -16.18
N GLN A 105 -29.37 5.10 -16.19
CA GLN A 105 -28.89 6.44 -16.53
C GLN A 105 -27.83 6.91 -15.53
N LEU A 106 -28.09 6.81 -14.22
CA LEU A 106 -27.11 7.16 -13.18
C LEU A 106 -25.81 6.36 -13.30
N GLN A 107 -25.88 5.07 -13.64
CA GLN A 107 -24.69 4.25 -13.88
C GLN A 107 -23.92 4.71 -15.13
N ARG A 108 -24.63 5.01 -16.23
CA ARG A 108 -24.02 5.56 -17.44
C ARG A 108 -23.34 6.89 -17.16
N ASP A 109 -24.00 7.79 -16.44
CA ASP A 109 -23.45 9.10 -16.07
C ASP A 109 -22.20 8.96 -15.21
N LYS A 110 -22.20 8.01 -14.24
CA LYS A 110 -20.99 7.68 -13.46
C LYS A 110 -19.85 7.18 -14.33
N LEU A 111 -20.10 6.24 -15.24
CA LEU A 111 -19.07 5.71 -16.15
C LEU A 111 -18.53 6.79 -17.10
N ILE A 112 -19.41 7.64 -17.61
CA ILE A 112 -19.02 8.79 -18.44
C ILE A 112 -18.12 9.73 -17.62
N LEU A 113 -18.49 10.01 -16.38
CA LEU A 113 -17.75 10.88 -15.47
C LEU A 113 -16.40 10.28 -15.07
N GLU A 114 -16.32 8.97 -14.83
CA GLU A 114 -15.06 8.24 -14.61
C GLU A 114 -14.16 8.31 -15.85
N ALA A 115 -14.70 8.05 -17.04
CA ALA A 115 -13.95 8.17 -18.28
C ALA A 115 -13.46 9.62 -18.52
N MET A 116 -14.25 10.63 -18.16
CA MET A 116 -13.84 12.04 -18.21
C MET A 116 -12.73 12.35 -17.20
N LYS A 117 -12.82 11.82 -15.97
CA LYS A 117 -11.78 11.95 -14.95
C LYS A 117 -10.45 11.37 -15.40
N GLU A 118 -10.46 10.22 -16.06
CA GLU A 118 -9.25 9.55 -16.55
C GLU A 118 -8.64 10.29 -17.75
N LYS A 119 -9.48 10.74 -18.69
CA LYS A 119 -9.03 11.47 -19.88
C LYS A 119 -8.50 12.87 -19.55
N SER A 120 -9.06 13.53 -18.54
CA SER A 120 -8.66 14.88 -18.14
C SER A 120 -7.23 14.92 -17.57
N PRO A 121 -6.29 15.67 -18.17
CA PRO A 121 -4.97 15.87 -17.59
C PRO A 121 -5.01 16.69 -16.30
N GLU A 122 -5.96 17.62 -16.18
CA GLU A 122 -6.06 18.55 -15.04
C GLU A 122 -6.44 17.82 -13.75
N ILE A 123 -7.44 16.93 -13.82
CA ILE A 123 -7.87 16.12 -12.68
C ILE A 123 -6.75 15.16 -12.27
N ARG A 124 -6.03 14.56 -13.23
CA ARG A 124 -4.89 13.69 -12.93
C ARG A 124 -3.76 14.43 -12.22
N LEU A 125 -3.43 15.64 -12.68
CA LEU A 125 -2.43 16.48 -12.00
C LEU A 125 -2.89 16.88 -10.60
N LEU A 126 -4.15 17.27 -10.45
CA LEU A 126 -4.73 17.59 -9.14
C LEU A 126 -4.63 16.39 -8.18
N LYS A 127 -5.02 15.19 -8.62
CA LYS A 127 -4.88 13.96 -7.82
C LYS A 127 -3.43 13.71 -7.38
N ARG A 128 -2.46 13.85 -8.29
CA ARG A 128 -1.03 13.71 -7.96
C ARG A 128 -0.56 14.73 -6.93
N TYR A 129 -0.98 15.99 -7.06
CA TYR A 129 -0.66 17.00 -6.05
C TYR A 129 -1.27 16.66 -4.68
N LEU A 130 -2.48 16.12 -4.66
CA LEU A 130 -3.12 15.68 -3.43
C LEU A 130 -2.44 14.45 -2.82
N GLU A 131 -1.98 13.50 -3.63
CA GLU A 131 -1.16 12.37 -3.17
C GLU A 131 0.15 12.87 -2.53
N ILE A 132 0.83 13.83 -3.16
CA ILE A 132 2.02 14.47 -2.59
C ILE A 132 1.69 15.18 -1.26
N ALA A 133 0.55 15.86 -1.19
CA ALA A 133 0.08 16.51 0.04
C ALA A 133 -0.11 15.50 1.18
N LYS A 134 -0.74 14.35 0.88
CA LYS A 134 -0.93 13.24 1.84
C LYS A 134 0.40 12.69 2.30
N MET A 135 1.33 12.41 1.38
CA MET A 135 2.67 11.95 1.73
C MET A 135 3.42 12.97 2.60
N ASN A 136 3.28 14.26 2.34
CA ASN A 136 3.92 15.30 3.14
C ASN A 136 3.32 15.39 4.55
N LYS A 137 1.98 15.23 4.68
CA LYS A 137 1.32 15.13 5.98
C LYS A 137 1.82 13.91 6.76
N GLU A 138 1.93 12.75 6.12
CA GLU A 138 2.46 11.52 6.73
C GLU A 138 3.93 11.66 7.15
N ARG A 139 4.77 12.27 6.31
CA ARG A 139 6.16 12.58 6.68
C ARG A 139 6.25 13.53 7.87
N TYR A 140 5.37 14.53 7.92
CA TYR A 140 5.31 15.46 9.05
C TYR A 140 4.91 14.73 10.34
N THR A 141 3.90 13.86 10.30
CA THR A 141 3.50 13.06 11.48
C THR A 141 4.61 12.11 11.91
N GLN A 142 5.29 11.46 10.97
CA GLN A 142 6.45 10.59 11.27
C GLN A 142 7.60 11.36 11.91
N SER A 143 7.89 12.59 11.45
CA SER A 143 8.91 13.43 12.06
C SER A 143 8.55 13.80 13.50
N GLN A 144 7.28 14.16 13.75
CA GLN A 144 6.79 14.46 15.09
C GLN A 144 6.83 13.25 16.02
N GLU A 145 6.46 12.07 15.52
CA GLU A 145 6.60 10.81 16.27
C GLU A 145 8.06 10.53 16.59
N LYS A 146 8.96 10.70 15.62
CA LYS A 146 10.40 10.51 15.82
C LYS A 146 10.94 11.47 16.88
N GLU A 147 10.62 12.75 16.81
CA GLU A 147 10.99 13.75 17.83
C GLU A 147 10.46 13.37 19.21
N PHE A 148 9.21 12.88 19.28
CA PHE A 148 8.63 12.40 20.53
C PHE A 148 9.38 11.18 21.10
N PHE A 149 9.75 10.22 20.25
CA PHE A 149 10.54 9.05 20.65
C PHE A 149 11.96 9.45 21.08
N GLU A 150 12.63 10.34 20.34
CA GLU A 150 13.95 10.86 20.70
C GLU A 150 13.93 11.56 22.05
N MET A 151 12.89 12.37 22.35
CA MET A 151 12.73 12.97 23.68
C MET A 151 12.53 11.91 24.77
N LYS A 152 11.71 10.87 24.51
CA LYS A 152 11.50 9.77 25.46
C LYS A 152 12.77 8.94 25.70
N GLU A 153 13.58 8.73 24.66
CA GLU A 153 14.87 8.07 24.78
C GLU A 153 15.87 8.93 25.55
N ALA A 154 15.89 10.25 25.30
CA ALA A 154 16.72 11.17 26.06
C ALA A 154 16.35 11.17 27.55
N GLU A 155 15.05 11.16 27.89
CA GLU A 155 14.57 11.01 29.28
C GLU A 155 15.08 9.69 29.91
N ARG A 156 14.97 8.57 29.19
CA ARG A 156 15.46 7.26 29.68
C ARG A 156 16.97 7.23 29.86
N ASN A 157 17.71 7.79 28.90
CA ASN A 157 19.17 7.85 28.92
C ASN A 157 19.65 8.75 30.06
N ALA A 158 18.95 9.84 30.36
CA ALA A 158 19.25 10.68 31.52
C ALA A 158 19.10 9.90 32.84
N VAL A 159 17.99 9.18 33.02
CA VAL A 159 17.79 8.32 34.21
C VAL A 159 18.87 7.24 34.32
N PHE A 160 19.24 6.61 33.20
CA PHE A 160 20.30 5.61 33.17
C PHE A 160 21.67 6.21 33.49
N HIS A 161 21.96 7.41 32.98
CA HIS A 161 23.19 8.13 33.29
C HIS A 161 23.29 8.47 34.78
N ASP A 162 22.20 8.97 35.39
CA ASP A 162 22.17 9.26 36.82
C ASP A 162 22.44 8.01 37.66
N LEU A 163 21.82 6.87 37.29
CA LEU A 163 22.08 5.59 37.96
C LEU A 163 23.55 5.15 37.83
N LEU A 164 24.14 5.27 36.63
CA LEU A 164 25.55 4.98 36.41
C LEU A 164 26.45 5.89 37.25
N MET A 165 26.17 7.19 37.30
CA MET A 165 26.92 8.16 38.10
C MET A 165 26.84 7.84 39.58
N GLU A 166 25.66 7.44 40.09
CA GLU A 166 25.54 6.96 41.46
C GLU A 166 26.40 5.72 41.74
N THR A 167 26.39 4.73 40.84
CA THR A 167 27.20 3.52 41.01
C THR A 167 28.69 3.81 40.97
N TYR A 168 29.13 4.69 40.06
CA TYR A 168 30.50 5.15 39.97
C TYR A 168 30.93 5.89 41.24
N ASN A 169 30.11 6.81 41.74
CA ASN A 169 30.37 7.53 42.98
C ASN A 169 30.47 6.59 44.19
N LYS A 170 29.59 5.57 44.27
CA LYS A 170 29.66 4.53 45.31
C LYS A 170 30.96 3.72 45.23
N LEU A 171 31.39 3.34 44.03
CA LEU A 171 32.66 2.64 43.83
C LEU A 171 33.87 3.51 44.17
N SER A 172 33.87 4.78 43.74
CA SER A 172 34.92 5.75 44.05
C SER A 172 35.06 5.98 45.54
N ARG A 173 33.95 6.08 46.28
CA ARG A 173 33.97 6.19 47.75
C ARG A 173 34.57 4.95 48.41
N LYS A 174 34.19 3.74 47.97
CA LYS A 174 34.77 2.50 48.49
C LYS A 174 36.27 2.40 48.24
N GLU A 175 36.74 2.84 47.07
CA GLU A 175 38.18 2.84 46.77
C GLU A 175 38.92 3.89 47.62
N GLN A 176 38.34 5.08 47.82
CA GLN A 176 38.88 6.09 48.73
C GLN A 176 38.99 5.55 50.16
N GLU A 177 37.93 4.94 50.69
CA GLU A 177 37.94 4.30 52.01
C GLU A 177 39.02 3.20 52.11
N ARG A 178 39.26 2.45 51.03
CA ARG A 178 40.33 1.44 50.98
C ARG A 178 41.71 2.09 51.04
N LEU A 179 41.92 3.18 50.29
CA LEU A 179 43.17 3.94 50.30
C LEU A 179 43.43 4.59 51.66
N ASP A 180 42.39 5.13 52.30
CA ASP A 180 42.47 5.73 53.63
C ASP A 180 42.88 4.67 54.67
N LYS A 181 42.28 3.48 54.65
CA LYS A 181 42.71 2.35 55.52
C LYS A 181 44.17 1.98 55.31
N ILE A 182 44.62 1.88 54.06
CA ILE A 182 46.03 1.61 53.75
C ILE A 182 46.93 2.73 54.30
N ALA A 183 46.48 3.99 54.25
CA ALA A 183 47.22 5.11 54.81
C ALA A 183 47.28 5.06 56.34
N GLU A 184 46.17 4.72 57.00
CA GLU A 184 46.09 4.48 58.45
C GLU A 184 47.05 3.37 58.87
N ASP A 185 47.00 2.21 58.22
CA ASP A 185 47.91 1.07 58.48
C ASP A 185 49.39 1.48 58.31
N LYS A 186 49.70 2.30 57.29
CA LYS A 186 51.06 2.86 57.09
C LYS A 186 51.48 3.81 58.22
N ILE A 187 50.55 4.58 58.77
CA ILE A 187 50.85 5.47 59.90
C ILE A 187 51.08 4.63 61.17
N GLU A 188 50.25 3.62 61.42
CA GLU A 188 50.40 2.73 62.58
C GLU A 188 51.72 1.94 62.54
N THR A 189 52.06 1.39 61.39
CA THR A 189 53.35 0.70 61.19
C THR A 189 54.54 1.64 61.41
N LYS A 190 54.49 2.88 60.91
CA LYS A 190 55.51 3.90 61.21
C LYS A 190 55.61 4.22 62.70
N ARG A 191 54.49 4.44 63.39
CA ARG A 191 54.46 4.69 64.84
C ARG A 191 55.10 3.53 65.62
N ARG A 192 54.82 2.28 65.22
CA ARG A 192 55.41 1.09 65.84
C ARG A 192 56.93 1.02 65.64
N LEU A 193 57.41 1.35 64.44
CA LEU A 193 58.85 1.42 64.16
C LEU A 193 59.53 2.53 64.97
N ASP A 194 58.90 3.69 65.11
CA ASP A 194 59.44 4.79 65.91
C ASP A 194 59.59 4.40 67.39
N ILE A 195 58.63 3.65 67.94
CA ILE A 195 58.72 3.11 69.31
C ILE A 195 59.92 2.14 69.43
N GLN A 196 60.07 1.20 68.49
CA GLN A 196 61.20 0.26 68.49
C GLN A 196 62.56 0.99 68.36
N MET A 197 62.62 2.06 67.57
CA MET A 197 63.83 2.87 67.44
C MET A 197 64.17 3.59 68.75
N LYS A 198 63.17 4.15 69.45
CA LYS A 198 63.37 4.75 70.77
C LYS A 198 63.84 3.73 71.81
N GLU A 199 63.27 2.53 71.81
CA GLU A 199 63.71 1.42 72.69
C GLU A 199 65.16 1.02 72.43
N LYS A 200 65.57 0.92 71.15
CA LYS A 200 66.97 0.62 70.78
C LYS A 200 67.93 1.72 71.23
N VAL A 201 67.57 2.98 71.06
CA VAL A 201 68.38 4.13 71.51
C VAL A 201 68.51 4.11 73.03
N TRP A 202 67.42 3.88 73.76
CA TRP A 202 67.44 3.77 75.22
C TRP A 202 68.30 2.60 75.71
N ALA A 203 68.20 1.44 75.06
CA ALA A 203 69.04 0.28 75.35
C ALA A 203 70.53 0.57 75.10
N ALA A 204 70.85 1.29 74.03
CA ALA A 204 72.21 1.72 73.73
C ALA A 204 72.75 2.72 74.77
N GLU A 205 71.92 3.66 75.24
CA GLU A 205 72.29 4.63 76.29
C GLU A 205 72.56 3.93 77.63
N LYS A 206 71.75 2.93 77.99
CA LYS A 206 71.98 2.10 79.17
C LYS A 206 73.30 1.32 79.07
N ALA A 207 73.55 0.70 77.92
CA ALA A 207 74.82 -0.02 77.67
C ALA A 207 76.03 0.93 77.70
N ALA A 208 75.89 2.18 77.24
CA ALA A 208 76.94 3.19 77.34
C ALA A 208 77.22 3.61 78.79
N ARG A 209 76.19 3.75 79.64
CA ARG A 209 76.36 3.99 81.08
C ARG A 209 77.06 2.82 81.79
N GLU A 210 76.68 1.59 81.47
CA GLU A 210 77.34 0.38 82.02
C GLU A 210 78.83 0.35 81.61
N LYS A 211 79.16 0.66 80.35
CA LYS A 211 80.57 0.79 79.92
C LYS A 211 81.35 1.88 80.66
N GLN A 212 80.73 3.03 80.96
CA GLN A 212 81.38 4.07 81.75
C GLN A 212 81.63 3.61 83.19
N HIS A 213 80.67 2.94 83.81
CA HIS A 213 80.83 2.34 85.13
C HIS A 213 81.95 1.28 85.14
N ASP A 214 82.02 0.42 84.12
CA ASP A 214 83.10 -0.56 83.98
C ASP A 214 84.47 0.10 83.81
N ALA A 215 84.55 1.22 83.09
CA ALA A 215 85.79 1.99 82.94
C ALA A 215 86.27 2.60 84.27
N ASP A 216 85.36 3.09 85.11
CA ASP A 216 85.68 3.64 86.44
C ASP A 216 86.19 2.54 87.40
N VAL A 217 85.62 1.33 87.31
CA VAL A 217 86.11 0.15 88.04
C VAL A 217 87.52 -0.24 87.59
N VAL A 218 87.81 -0.19 86.28
CA VAL A 218 89.14 -0.45 85.74
C VAL A 218 90.17 0.59 86.22
N GLN A 219 89.81 1.87 86.32
CA GLN A 219 90.67 2.90 86.92
C GLN A 219 91.00 2.63 88.40
N MET A 220 90.03 2.17 89.20
CA MET A 220 90.27 1.79 90.60
C MET A 220 91.22 0.59 90.77
N VAL A 221 91.24 -0.34 89.81
CA VAL A 221 92.16 -1.49 89.82
C VAL A 221 93.57 -1.05 89.44
N HIS A 222 93.71 -0.17 88.44
CA HIS A 222 95.00 0.36 88.00
C HIS A 222 95.75 1.13 89.12
N GLU A 223 95.04 1.93 89.94
CA GLU A 223 95.64 2.61 91.09
C GLU A 223 96.09 1.66 92.22
N LYS A 224 95.51 0.45 92.31
CA LYS A 224 95.93 -0.58 93.26
C LYS A 224 97.15 -1.36 92.77
N GLU A 225 97.27 -1.58 91.47
CA GLU A 225 98.42 -2.25 90.84
C GLU A 225 99.71 -1.41 90.91
N LEU A 226 99.60 -0.09 90.72
CA LEU A 226 100.74 0.85 90.85
C LEU A 226 101.39 0.87 92.25
N ARG A 227 100.66 0.45 93.30
CA ARG A 227 101.20 0.29 94.67
C ARG A 227 101.93 -1.03 94.89
N GLN A 228 101.63 -2.06 94.10
CA GLN A 228 102.23 -3.39 94.19
C GLN A 228 103.50 -3.51 93.31
N GLU A 229 103.55 -2.79 92.19
CA GLU A 229 104.71 -2.77 91.28
C GLU A 229 106.00 -2.18 91.89
N ALA A 230 105.91 -1.36 92.95
CA ALA A 230 107.09 -0.83 93.66
C ALA A 230 107.86 -1.90 94.46
N GLN A 231 107.23 -3.03 94.80
CA GLN A 231 107.86 -4.12 95.57
C GLN A 231 108.46 -5.21 94.66
N GLU A 232 107.98 -5.36 93.41
CA GLU A 232 108.38 -6.42 92.49
C GLU A 232 109.57 -6.07 91.57
N GLN A 233 109.95 -4.79 91.46
CA GLN A 233 111.09 -4.36 90.64
C GLN A 233 112.47 -4.86 91.14
N LYS A 234 112.55 -5.44 92.33
CA LYS A 234 113.77 -6.14 92.82
C LYS A 234 113.88 -7.59 92.34
N ILE A 235 112.78 -8.23 91.94
CA ILE A 235 112.73 -9.65 91.52
C ILE A 235 112.86 -9.79 89.99
N ARG A 236 112.50 -8.76 89.23
CA ARG A 236 112.56 -8.76 87.75
C ARG A 236 113.97 -8.72 87.15
N ARG A 237 115.03 -8.46 87.90
CA ARG A 237 116.41 -8.42 87.34
C ARG A 237 117.01 -9.81 87.06
N ASP A 238 116.46 -10.87 87.67
CA ASP A 238 117.00 -12.23 87.52
C ASP A 238 116.21 -13.10 86.50
N ASN A 239 115.02 -12.67 86.05
CA ASN A 239 114.17 -13.44 85.12
C ASN A 239 114.29 -13.04 83.63
N VAL A 240 115.14 -12.07 83.28
CA VAL A 240 115.27 -11.54 81.90
C VAL A 240 116.03 -12.49 80.95
N ARG A 241 116.70 -13.52 81.45
CA ARG A 241 117.41 -14.50 80.60
C ARG A 241 116.58 -15.72 80.17
N MET A 242 115.51 -16.07 80.89
CA MET A 242 114.66 -17.25 80.56
C MET A 242 113.49 -16.90 79.61
N LEU A 243 113.16 -15.62 79.45
CA LEU A 243 112.05 -15.15 78.59
C LEU A 243 112.44 -15.03 77.10
N GLN A 244 113.74 -15.03 76.77
CA GLN A 244 114.23 -14.84 75.41
C GLN A 244 114.14 -16.12 74.54
N ASP A 245 114.06 -17.30 75.14
CA ASP A 245 113.89 -18.56 74.41
C ASP A 245 112.41 -18.96 74.22
N TYR A 246 111.52 -18.54 75.12
CA TYR A 246 110.07 -18.78 75.02
C TYR A 246 109.41 -17.96 73.89
N ILE A 247 109.90 -16.74 73.63
CA ILE A 247 109.38 -15.86 72.58
C ILE A 247 109.65 -16.42 71.17
N LYS A 248 110.74 -17.19 70.99
CA LYS A 248 111.05 -17.82 69.70
C LYS A 248 110.15 -19.02 69.38
N GLN A 249 109.71 -19.75 70.40
CA GLN A 249 108.80 -20.89 70.23
C GLN A 249 107.38 -20.44 69.90
N TYR A 250 106.89 -19.37 70.55
CA TYR A 250 105.56 -18.81 70.30
C TYR A 250 105.38 -18.21 68.89
N LEU A 251 106.44 -17.64 68.31
CA LEU A 251 106.41 -17.11 66.95
C LEU A 251 106.32 -18.22 65.88
N MET A 252 106.94 -19.38 66.11
CA MET A 252 106.84 -20.52 65.19
C MET A 252 105.46 -21.18 65.24
N GLU A 253 104.87 -21.32 66.43
CA GLU A 253 103.51 -21.86 66.60
C GLU A 253 102.43 -21.00 65.93
N LYS A 254 102.62 -19.67 65.93
CA LYS A 254 101.71 -18.73 65.26
C LYS A 254 101.78 -18.82 63.74
N GLU A 255 102.98 -18.95 63.18
CA GLU A 255 103.15 -19.10 61.73
C GLU A 255 102.55 -20.41 61.19
N GLU A 256 102.55 -21.49 61.96
CA GLU A 256 101.91 -22.75 61.53
C GLU A 256 100.38 -22.65 61.55
N LEU A 257 99.79 -21.99 62.55
CA LEU A 257 98.36 -21.76 62.64
C LEU A 257 97.85 -20.84 61.52
N ASP A 258 98.63 -19.82 61.14
CA ASP A 258 98.29 -18.92 60.04
C ASP A 258 98.31 -19.66 58.69
N ARG A 259 99.29 -20.55 58.45
CA ARG A 259 99.34 -21.41 57.26
C ARG A 259 98.17 -22.39 57.18
N GLU A 260 97.77 -23.00 58.30
CA GLU A 260 96.64 -23.94 58.33
C GLU A 260 95.29 -23.23 58.05
N ASN A 261 95.13 -22.01 58.56
CA ASN A 261 93.94 -21.19 58.29
C ASN A 261 93.87 -20.68 56.84
N GLU A 262 95.00 -20.35 56.23
CA GLU A 262 95.05 -19.98 54.80
C GLU A 262 94.67 -21.17 53.90
N LEU A 263 95.14 -22.38 54.22
CA LEU A 263 94.76 -23.61 53.52
C LEU A 263 93.27 -23.94 53.64
N ARG A 264 92.64 -23.66 54.79
CA ARG A 264 91.18 -23.79 54.96
C ARG A 264 90.41 -22.79 54.09
N ARG A 265 90.82 -21.52 54.06
CA ARG A 265 90.17 -20.50 53.21
C ARG A 265 90.27 -20.85 51.73
N GLN A 266 91.42 -21.33 51.28
CA GLN A 266 91.59 -21.75 49.88
C GLN A 266 90.67 -22.90 49.48
N ARG A 267 90.35 -23.81 50.41
CA ARG A 267 89.37 -24.90 50.15
C ARG A 267 87.94 -24.37 50.13
N GLU A 268 87.57 -23.51 51.09
CA GLU A 268 86.25 -22.88 51.13
C GLU A 268 86.01 -21.99 49.89
N ASP A 269 87.04 -21.29 49.41
CA ASP A 269 87.00 -20.50 48.17
C ASP A 269 86.84 -21.39 46.92
N GLN A 270 87.48 -22.57 46.89
CA GLN A 270 87.28 -23.55 45.80
C GLN A 270 85.86 -24.12 45.80
N ASP A 271 85.31 -24.45 46.97
CA ASP A 271 83.94 -24.95 47.09
C ASP A 271 82.89 -23.89 46.67
N ILE A 272 83.16 -22.60 46.91
CA ILE A 272 82.32 -21.49 46.45
C ILE A 272 82.36 -21.36 44.92
N LEU A 273 83.52 -21.48 44.29
CA LEU A 273 83.66 -21.43 42.83
C LEU A 273 82.94 -22.60 42.16
N ASP A 274 83.05 -23.82 42.70
CA ASP A 274 82.36 -25.00 42.20
C ASP A 274 80.84 -24.88 42.32
N HIS A 275 80.34 -24.27 43.41
CA HIS A 275 78.92 -24.01 43.57
C HIS A 275 78.41 -22.96 42.58
N GLN A 276 79.15 -21.86 42.36
CA GLN A 276 78.81 -20.83 41.36
C GLN A 276 78.74 -21.43 39.95
N ALA A 277 79.72 -22.25 39.56
CA ALA A 277 79.74 -22.93 38.27
C ALA A 277 78.50 -23.84 38.07
N ARG A 278 78.04 -24.54 39.12
CA ARG A 278 76.83 -25.37 39.08
C ARG A 278 75.53 -24.57 38.94
N VAL A 279 75.47 -23.37 39.52
CA VAL A 279 74.32 -22.47 39.38
C VAL A 279 74.27 -21.87 37.99
N GLU A 280 75.41 -21.40 37.47
CA GLU A 280 75.52 -20.88 36.11
C GLU A 280 75.16 -21.93 35.04
N ALA A 281 75.61 -23.18 35.22
CA ALA A 281 75.24 -24.28 34.34
C ALA A 281 73.73 -24.54 34.31
N ARG A 282 73.06 -24.52 35.48
CA ARG A 282 71.60 -24.66 35.58
C ARG A 282 70.85 -23.49 34.94
N MET A 283 71.34 -22.26 35.09
CA MET A 283 70.76 -21.08 34.44
C MET A 283 70.88 -21.17 32.92
N LYS A 284 72.05 -21.56 32.40
CA LYS A 284 72.27 -21.78 30.96
C LYS A 284 71.35 -22.87 30.39
N GLU A 285 71.14 -23.97 31.11
CA GLU A 285 70.18 -25.02 30.69
C GLU A 285 68.73 -24.52 30.66
N GLN A 286 68.33 -23.67 31.61
CA GLN A 286 66.99 -23.06 31.61
C GLN A 286 66.82 -22.06 30.47
N GLU A 287 67.85 -21.26 30.18
CA GLU A 287 67.87 -20.33 29.04
C GLU A 287 67.80 -21.07 27.71
N GLU A 288 68.53 -22.18 27.54
CA GLU A 288 68.45 -23.01 26.34
C GLU A 288 67.05 -23.64 26.17
N LYS A 289 66.45 -24.15 27.26
CA LYS A 289 65.05 -24.65 27.21
C LYS A 289 64.06 -23.55 26.84
N ALA A 290 64.25 -22.33 27.36
CA ALA A 290 63.42 -21.18 27.02
C ALA A 290 63.61 -20.75 25.55
N ARG A 291 64.84 -20.80 25.03
CA ARG A 291 65.15 -20.54 23.60
C ARG A 291 64.49 -21.57 22.69
N ILE A 292 64.54 -22.86 23.04
CA ILE A 292 63.88 -23.93 22.27
C ILE A 292 62.35 -23.73 22.26
N GLN A 293 61.75 -23.41 23.42
CA GLN A 293 60.31 -23.12 23.49
C GLN A 293 59.92 -21.88 22.68
N LYS A 294 60.74 -20.84 22.70
CA LYS A 294 60.51 -19.63 21.91
C LYS A 294 60.62 -19.93 20.42
N ALA A 295 61.67 -20.64 19.98
CA ALA A 295 61.83 -21.05 18.58
C ALA A 295 60.68 -21.94 18.09
N PHE A 296 60.13 -22.82 18.94
CA PHE A 296 58.96 -23.62 18.62
C PHE A 296 57.69 -22.78 18.48
N LYS A 297 57.47 -21.82 19.39
CA LYS A 297 56.36 -20.86 19.29
C LYS A 297 56.49 -20.01 18.02
N ASP A 298 57.68 -19.49 17.72
CA ASP A 298 57.96 -18.69 16.52
C ASP A 298 57.70 -19.51 15.25
N LYS A 299 58.03 -20.81 15.24
CA LYS A 299 57.70 -21.72 14.13
C LYS A 299 56.19 -21.93 13.96
N ILE A 300 55.44 -22.09 15.05
CA ILE A 300 53.98 -22.19 15.01
C ILE A 300 53.35 -20.89 14.51
N TYR A 301 53.81 -19.74 15.00
CA TYR A 301 53.34 -18.44 14.52
C TYR A 301 53.68 -18.25 13.04
N GLY A 302 54.87 -18.67 12.59
CA GLY A 302 55.24 -18.68 11.17
C GLY A 302 54.26 -19.52 10.32
N MET A 303 53.97 -20.75 10.73
CA MET A 303 53.01 -21.62 10.03
C MET A 303 51.58 -21.05 10.03
N LEU A 304 51.17 -20.37 11.11
CA LEU A 304 49.86 -19.74 11.20
C LEU A 304 49.75 -18.51 10.28
N MET A 305 50.81 -17.69 10.21
CA MET A 305 50.86 -16.53 9.31
C MET A 305 50.89 -16.97 7.85
N GLU A 306 51.69 -17.99 7.51
CA GLU A 306 51.74 -18.58 6.16
C GLU A 306 50.36 -19.13 5.75
N GLY A 307 49.69 -19.87 6.64
CA GLY A 307 48.33 -20.36 6.38
C GLY A 307 47.29 -19.24 6.23
N GLN A 308 47.45 -18.10 6.92
CA GLN A 308 46.60 -16.93 6.71
C GLN A 308 46.88 -16.24 5.38
N GLU A 309 48.14 -16.13 4.98
CA GLU A 309 48.55 -15.56 3.69
C GLU A 309 48.10 -16.42 2.50
N ASP A 310 48.14 -17.74 2.63
CA ASP A 310 47.62 -18.67 1.62
C ASP A 310 46.09 -18.54 1.50
N ALA A 311 45.37 -18.48 2.63
CA ALA A 311 43.90 -18.30 2.61
C ALA A 311 43.49 -16.93 2.02
N LEU A 312 44.27 -15.88 2.27
CA LEU A 312 44.05 -14.57 1.65
C LEU A 312 44.34 -14.61 0.14
N ARG A 313 45.40 -15.29 -0.29
CA ARG A 313 45.71 -15.48 -1.72
C ARG A 313 44.61 -16.26 -2.44
N GLU A 314 44.14 -17.37 -1.89
CA GLU A 314 43.03 -18.14 -2.46
C GLU A 314 41.76 -17.28 -2.58
N ARG A 315 41.48 -16.45 -1.57
CA ARG A 315 40.35 -15.52 -1.62
C ARG A 315 40.52 -14.46 -2.70
N ASP A 316 41.69 -13.86 -2.81
CA ASP A 316 41.99 -12.85 -3.82
C ASP A 316 41.92 -13.45 -5.24
N GLU A 317 42.40 -14.67 -5.44
CA GLU A 317 42.28 -15.42 -6.70
C GLU A 317 40.82 -15.72 -7.05
N MET A 318 40.00 -16.10 -6.06
CA MET A 318 38.56 -16.32 -6.25
C MET A 318 37.81 -15.02 -6.56
N GLU A 319 38.16 -13.91 -5.90
CA GLU A 319 37.59 -12.59 -6.18
C GLU A 319 38.00 -12.09 -7.58
N GLN A 320 39.24 -12.33 -8.01
CA GLN A 320 39.71 -12.05 -9.37
C GLN A 320 38.95 -12.87 -10.42
N ALA A 321 38.82 -14.18 -10.22
CA ALA A 321 38.06 -15.04 -11.13
C ALA A 321 36.59 -14.62 -11.24
N LEU A 322 35.98 -14.19 -10.12
CA LEU A 322 34.60 -13.67 -10.12
C LEU A 322 34.49 -12.35 -10.89
N ASN A 323 35.46 -11.45 -10.72
CA ASN A 323 35.51 -10.18 -11.43
C ASN A 323 35.71 -10.40 -12.95
N ASP A 324 36.61 -11.31 -13.33
CA ASP A 324 36.84 -11.67 -14.73
C ASP A 324 35.56 -12.23 -15.36
N LEU A 325 34.87 -13.14 -14.67
CA LEU A 325 33.57 -13.66 -15.13
C LEU A 325 32.53 -12.54 -15.30
N TYR A 326 32.49 -11.57 -14.37
CA TYR A 326 31.58 -10.43 -14.48
C TYR A 326 31.90 -9.55 -15.70
N PHE A 327 33.18 -9.29 -15.96
CA PHE A 327 33.62 -8.54 -17.13
C PHE A 327 33.32 -9.28 -18.43
N GLU A 328 33.56 -10.58 -18.50
CA GLU A 328 33.23 -11.42 -19.65
C GLU A 328 31.73 -11.43 -19.94
N GLN A 329 30.88 -11.58 -18.91
CA GLN A 329 29.43 -11.50 -19.06
C GLN A 329 28.97 -10.13 -19.57
N ALA A 330 29.55 -9.05 -19.05
CA ALA A 330 29.25 -7.70 -19.51
C ALA A 330 29.69 -7.48 -20.97
N GLU A 331 30.85 -8.02 -21.37
CA GLU A 331 31.33 -7.94 -22.75
C GLU A 331 30.45 -8.77 -23.69
N GLU A 332 30.04 -9.98 -23.29
CA GLU A 332 29.08 -10.78 -24.06
C GLU A 332 27.75 -10.06 -24.24
N GLU A 333 27.21 -9.46 -23.19
CA GLU A 333 25.99 -8.67 -23.30
C GLU A 333 26.16 -7.50 -24.26
N TYR A 334 27.30 -6.83 -24.21
CA TYR A 334 27.63 -5.74 -25.11
C TYR A 334 27.70 -6.23 -26.57
N ARG A 335 28.34 -7.37 -26.83
CA ARG A 335 28.39 -8.01 -28.16
C ARG A 335 27.00 -8.40 -28.65
N LYS A 336 26.17 -9.03 -27.81
CA LYS A 336 24.78 -9.39 -28.15
C LYS A 336 23.94 -8.15 -28.46
N LYS A 337 24.08 -7.07 -27.68
CA LYS A 337 23.41 -5.78 -27.94
C LYS A 337 23.88 -5.15 -29.25
N ALA A 338 25.19 -5.17 -29.53
CA ALA A 338 25.75 -4.67 -30.78
C ALA A 338 25.29 -5.47 -32.00
N GLU A 339 25.25 -6.79 -31.90
CA GLU A 339 24.72 -7.67 -32.95
C GLU A 339 23.22 -7.46 -33.18
N ALA A 340 22.43 -7.34 -32.11
CA ALA A 340 21.01 -7.05 -32.21
C ALA A 340 20.75 -5.69 -32.90
N LEU A 341 21.53 -4.66 -32.56
CA LEU A 341 21.48 -3.36 -33.24
C LEU A 341 21.90 -3.46 -34.71
N ARG A 342 22.90 -4.28 -35.03
CA ARG A 342 23.32 -4.52 -36.42
C ARG A 342 22.20 -5.20 -37.22
N ILE A 343 21.62 -6.28 -36.70
CA ILE A 343 20.50 -7.00 -37.31
C ILE A 343 19.30 -6.07 -37.47
N HIS A 344 18.97 -5.27 -36.46
CA HIS A 344 17.87 -4.31 -36.54
C HIS A 344 18.11 -3.26 -37.63
N ARG A 345 19.33 -2.72 -37.76
CA ARG A 345 19.69 -1.78 -38.84
C ARG A 345 19.61 -2.43 -40.21
N GLU A 346 20.06 -3.67 -40.36
CA GLU A 346 19.96 -4.43 -41.61
C GLU A 346 18.51 -4.68 -41.99
N HIS A 347 17.67 -5.09 -41.03
CA HIS A 347 16.25 -5.28 -41.23
C HIS A 347 15.53 -3.98 -41.60
N MET A 348 15.88 -2.86 -40.93
CA MET A 348 15.31 -1.54 -41.25
C MET A 348 15.71 -1.10 -42.67
N LYS A 349 16.96 -1.32 -43.08
CA LYS A 349 17.42 -1.05 -44.46
C LYS A 349 16.70 -1.93 -45.48
N ALA A 350 16.52 -3.22 -45.19
CA ALA A 350 15.79 -4.15 -46.05
C ALA A 350 14.32 -3.74 -46.21
N ASN A 351 13.66 -3.40 -45.10
CA ASN A 351 12.28 -2.90 -45.10
C ASN A 351 12.15 -1.60 -45.90
N MET A 352 13.10 -0.66 -45.75
CA MET A 352 13.09 0.59 -46.52
C MET A 352 13.25 0.34 -48.02
N ARG A 353 14.11 -0.60 -48.42
CA ARG A 353 14.24 -1.01 -49.83
C ARG A 353 12.96 -1.64 -50.35
N ALA A 354 12.40 -2.63 -49.62
CA ALA A 354 11.15 -3.28 -50.00
C ALA A 354 9.98 -2.30 -50.11
N ALA A 355 9.86 -1.34 -49.18
CA ALA A 355 8.84 -0.29 -49.24
C ALA A 355 9.04 0.65 -50.43
N SER A 356 10.29 0.99 -50.77
CA SER A 356 10.61 1.79 -51.95
C SER A 356 10.24 1.05 -53.23
N ASP A 357 10.58 -0.24 -53.35
CA ASP A 357 10.25 -1.08 -54.50
C ASP A 357 8.73 -1.23 -54.66
N GLN A 358 8.01 -1.44 -53.57
CA GLN A 358 6.54 -1.47 -53.57
C GLN A 358 5.94 -0.14 -54.01
N TYR A 359 6.47 0.99 -53.51
CA TYR A 359 6.03 2.32 -53.91
C TYR A 359 6.24 2.56 -55.41
N TRP A 360 7.40 2.20 -55.96
CA TRP A 360 7.68 2.33 -57.38
C TRP A 360 6.81 1.39 -58.24
N ALA A 361 6.56 0.16 -57.79
CA ALA A 361 5.66 -0.77 -58.45
C ALA A 361 4.22 -0.23 -58.50
N LEU A 362 3.70 0.28 -57.37
CA LEU A 362 2.40 0.94 -57.28
C LEU A 362 2.32 2.18 -58.19
N LYS A 363 3.36 3.01 -58.20
CA LYS A 363 3.43 4.21 -59.03
C LYS A 363 3.44 3.87 -60.52
N LYS A 364 4.19 2.83 -60.91
CA LYS A 364 4.22 2.32 -62.29
C LYS A 364 2.86 1.77 -62.70
N HIS A 365 2.23 0.96 -61.85
CA HIS A 365 0.89 0.42 -62.10
C HIS A 365 -0.16 1.53 -62.26
N ARG A 366 -0.14 2.55 -61.38
CA ARG A 366 -1.01 3.72 -61.50
C ARG A 366 -0.78 4.50 -62.79
N TYR A 367 0.47 4.66 -63.20
CA TYR A 367 0.81 5.32 -64.45
C TYR A 367 0.31 4.53 -65.68
N GLU A 368 0.45 3.21 -65.66
CA GLU A 368 -0.07 2.32 -66.70
C GLU A 368 -1.61 2.35 -66.75
N GLN A 369 -2.28 2.32 -65.61
CA GLN A 369 -3.74 2.50 -65.53
C GLN A 369 -4.17 3.87 -66.06
N MET A 370 -3.54 4.97 -65.62
CA MET A 370 -3.83 6.30 -66.16
C MET A 370 -3.58 6.39 -67.67
N LYS A 371 -2.57 5.70 -68.19
CA LYS A 371 -2.29 5.65 -69.63
C LYS A 371 -3.37 4.88 -70.39
N LEU A 372 -3.86 3.77 -69.84
CA LEU A 372 -4.98 3.00 -70.40
C LEU A 372 -6.27 3.81 -70.35
N GLU A 373 -6.60 4.40 -69.20
CA GLU A 373 -7.77 5.28 -69.04
C GLU A 373 -7.70 6.49 -69.98
N LYS A 374 -6.53 7.11 -70.14
CA LYS A 374 -6.34 8.22 -71.09
C LYS A 374 -6.51 7.76 -72.54
N ALA A 375 -6.07 6.56 -72.88
CA ALA A 375 -6.26 5.99 -74.22
C ALA A 375 -7.74 5.63 -74.49
N GLU A 376 -8.43 5.07 -73.50
CA GLU A 376 -9.87 4.80 -73.56
C GLU A 376 -10.69 6.08 -73.63
N TRP A 377 -10.30 7.10 -72.85
CA TRP A 377 -10.91 8.42 -72.88
C TRP A 377 -10.68 9.10 -74.23
N ALA A 378 -9.47 9.02 -74.79
CA ALA A 378 -9.18 9.54 -76.12
C ALA A 378 -9.97 8.82 -77.22
N LYS A 379 -10.17 7.49 -77.11
CA LYS A 379 -11.04 6.73 -78.02
C LYS A 379 -12.50 7.15 -77.91
N LYS A 380 -13.05 7.22 -76.69
CA LYS A 380 -14.41 7.69 -76.41
C LYS A 380 -14.63 9.12 -76.91
N MET A 381 -13.63 9.99 -76.74
CA MET A 381 -13.69 11.37 -77.22
C MET A 381 -13.65 11.44 -78.75
N MET A 382 -12.84 10.59 -79.40
CA MET A 382 -12.79 10.51 -80.86
C MET A 382 -14.08 9.94 -81.47
N GLU A 383 -14.69 8.95 -80.82
CA GLU A 383 -16.03 8.41 -81.14
C GLU A 383 -17.12 9.48 -80.95
N GLN A 384 -17.11 10.20 -79.82
CA GLN A 384 -18.03 11.31 -79.55
C GLN A 384 -17.87 12.46 -80.56
N VAL A 385 -16.66 12.77 -81.00
CA VAL A 385 -16.41 13.79 -82.03
C VAL A 385 -16.86 13.30 -83.42
N MET A 386 -16.76 12.00 -83.72
CA MET A 386 -17.32 11.41 -84.96
C MET A 386 -18.86 11.37 -84.93
N GLU A 387 -19.46 11.07 -83.78
CA GLU A 387 -20.91 11.12 -83.56
C GLU A 387 -21.44 12.56 -83.60
N MET A 388 -20.71 13.53 -83.05
CA MET A 388 -21.05 14.96 -83.17
C MET A 388 -20.93 15.46 -84.63
N ASN A 389 -19.90 15.05 -85.38
CA ASN A 389 -19.76 15.38 -86.81
C ASN A 389 -20.88 14.76 -87.67
N ARG A 390 -21.44 13.61 -87.28
CA ARG A 390 -22.61 12.99 -87.93
C ARG A 390 -23.92 13.71 -87.57
N PHE A 391 -24.02 14.27 -86.37
CA PHE A 391 -25.22 14.94 -85.86
C PHE A 391 -25.33 16.41 -86.29
N ASP A 392 -24.22 17.06 -86.63
CA ASP A 392 -24.17 18.48 -87.02
C ASP A 392 -24.62 18.78 -88.46
N GLN A 393 -24.85 17.77 -89.31
CA GLN A 393 -25.42 17.98 -90.64
C GLN A 393 -26.96 18.13 -90.67
N MET A 394 -27.69 17.88 -89.57
CA MET A 394 -29.16 17.71 -89.64
C MET A 394 -30.02 18.45 -88.61
N SER A 395 -29.55 19.45 -87.84
CA SER A 395 -30.46 20.07 -86.86
C SER A 395 -30.16 21.48 -86.34
N ALA A 396 -30.23 22.49 -87.21
CA ALA A 396 -30.26 23.89 -86.78
C ALA A 396 -31.58 24.29 -86.06
N TYR A 397 -32.65 23.49 -86.15
CA TYR A 397 -33.95 23.78 -85.51
C TYR A 397 -34.17 23.00 -84.19
N LYS A 398 -33.77 21.72 -84.09
CA LYS A 398 -33.83 20.96 -82.82
C LYS A 398 -32.81 21.44 -81.77
N GLN A 399 -31.69 22.04 -82.20
CA GLN A 399 -30.72 22.63 -81.28
C GLN A 399 -31.28 23.82 -80.49
N ARG A 400 -32.22 24.60 -81.06
CA ARG A 400 -32.80 25.75 -80.35
C ARG A 400 -33.77 25.32 -79.24
N MET A 401 -34.58 24.29 -79.47
CA MET A 401 -35.48 23.74 -78.44
C MET A 401 -34.71 22.97 -77.35
N LYS A 402 -33.75 22.11 -77.73
CA LYS A 402 -32.91 21.39 -76.76
C LYS A 402 -32.03 22.31 -75.91
N LYS A 403 -31.56 23.45 -76.42
CA LYS A 403 -30.79 24.44 -75.63
C LYS A 403 -31.63 25.08 -74.53
N VAL A 404 -32.94 25.27 -74.74
CA VAL A 404 -33.85 25.82 -73.73
C VAL A 404 -34.17 24.76 -72.67
N GLU A 405 -34.43 23.52 -73.07
CA GLU A 405 -34.65 22.39 -72.13
C GLU A 405 -33.39 22.07 -71.31
N TYR A 406 -32.22 22.03 -71.96
CA TYR A 406 -30.94 21.80 -71.30
C TYR A 406 -30.56 22.94 -70.35
N ARG A 407 -30.87 24.19 -70.70
CA ARG A 407 -30.68 25.33 -69.80
C ARG A 407 -31.60 25.24 -68.58
N ARG A 408 -32.87 24.87 -68.76
CA ARG A 408 -33.78 24.60 -67.63
C ARG A 408 -33.31 23.44 -66.75
N GLN A 409 -32.75 22.38 -67.34
CA GLN A 409 -32.20 21.25 -66.59
C GLN A 409 -30.93 21.60 -65.82
N ILE A 410 -30.03 22.41 -66.41
CA ILE A 410 -28.85 22.94 -65.72
C ILE A 410 -29.27 23.89 -64.60
N ASP A 411 -30.22 24.79 -64.85
CA ASP A 411 -30.71 25.72 -63.83
C ASP A 411 -31.39 24.95 -62.68
N ALA A 412 -32.18 23.90 -62.98
CA ALA A 412 -32.76 23.02 -61.96
C ALA A 412 -31.69 22.21 -61.18
N GLN A 413 -30.67 21.68 -61.87
CA GLN A 413 -29.55 20.99 -61.21
C GLN A 413 -28.71 21.96 -60.36
N TRP A 414 -28.57 23.21 -60.80
CA TRP A 414 -27.87 24.25 -60.06
C TRP A 414 -28.66 24.67 -58.81
N GLU A 415 -29.98 24.84 -58.93
CA GLU A 415 -30.88 25.09 -57.79
C GLU A 415 -30.86 23.92 -56.79
N GLU A 416 -30.87 22.67 -57.28
CA GLU A 416 -30.75 21.47 -56.45
C GLU A 416 -29.39 21.39 -55.75
N MET A 417 -28.30 21.70 -56.45
CA MET A 417 -26.95 21.77 -55.86
C MET A 417 -26.83 22.90 -54.82
N GLN A 418 -27.40 24.08 -55.08
CA GLN A 418 -27.43 25.18 -54.11
C GLN A 418 -28.28 24.82 -52.88
N TYR A 419 -29.41 24.13 -53.07
CA TYR A 419 -30.24 23.63 -51.99
C TYR A 419 -29.50 22.58 -51.13
N LEU A 420 -28.83 21.62 -51.77
CA LEU A 420 -28.02 20.60 -51.08
C LEU A 420 -26.85 21.23 -50.31
N LEU A 421 -26.14 22.19 -50.90
CA LEU A 421 -25.00 22.87 -50.27
C LEU A 421 -25.45 23.77 -49.11
N ALA A 422 -26.60 24.45 -49.24
CA ALA A 422 -27.22 25.21 -48.16
C ALA A 422 -27.70 24.30 -47.01
N LYS A 423 -28.23 23.12 -47.34
CA LYS A 423 -28.64 22.10 -46.37
C LYS A 423 -27.43 21.53 -45.63
N GLU A 424 -26.37 21.16 -46.34
CA GLU A 424 -25.10 20.69 -45.75
C GLU A 424 -24.47 21.75 -44.84
N ALA A 425 -24.42 23.01 -45.27
CA ALA A 425 -23.91 24.11 -44.44
C ALA A 425 -24.75 24.34 -43.18
N ALA A 426 -26.08 24.21 -43.28
CA ALA A 426 -26.99 24.31 -42.13
C ALA A 426 -26.79 23.13 -41.17
N GLU A 427 -26.63 21.91 -41.68
CA GLU A 427 -26.35 20.71 -40.90
C GLU A 427 -24.97 20.78 -40.22
N GLU A 428 -23.94 21.27 -40.90
CA GLU A 428 -22.60 21.47 -40.33
C GLU A 428 -22.63 22.51 -39.20
N LYS A 429 -23.33 23.64 -39.42
CA LYS A 429 -23.51 24.67 -38.40
C LYS A 429 -24.29 24.15 -37.19
N ALA A 430 -25.27 23.28 -37.40
CA ALA A 430 -26.00 22.62 -36.32
C ALA A 430 -25.11 21.62 -35.55
N LYS A 431 -24.30 20.81 -36.25
CA LYS A 431 -23.32 19.89 -35.65
C LYS A 431 -22.30 20.65 -34.79
N ARG A 432 -21.67 21.70 -35.32
CA ARG A 432 -20.75 22.56 -34.57
C ARG A 432 -21.38 23.19 -33.32
N LYS A 433 -22.66 23.60 -33.39
CA LYS A 433 -23.37 24.11 -32.22
C LYS A 433 -23.58 23.04 -31.16
N LYS A 434 -23.95 21.82 -31.56
CA LYS A 434 -24.10 20.68 -30.64
C LYS A 434 -22.76 20.31 -30.00
N GLU A 435 -21.70 20.18 -30.78
CA GLU A 435 -20.35 19.90 -30.28
C GLU A 435 -19.88 20.97 -29.27
N LYS A 436 -20.12 22.25 -29.54
CA LYS A 436 -19.80 23.33 -28.58
C LYS A 436 -20.61 23.23 -27.29
N ALA A 437 -21.90 22.90 -27.38
CA ALA A 437 -22.74 22.74 -26.20
C ALA A 437 -22.32 21.51 -25.38
N GLU A 438 -21.99 20.41 -26.04
CA GLU A 438 -21.46 19.20 -25.40
C GLU A 438 -20.12 19.49 -24.71
N TYR A 439 -19.19 20.18 -25.38
CA TYR A 439 -17.92 20.56 -24.79
C TYR A 439 -18.09 21.46 -23.56
N ALA A 440 -18.97 22.47 -23.63
CA ALA A 440 -19.27 23.35 -22.50
C ALA A 440 -19.86 22.59 -21.31
N LEU A 441 -20.73 21.61 -21.57
CA LEU A 441 -21.31 20.75 -20.53
C LEU A 441 -20.24 19.84 -19.89
N GLN A 442 -19.34 19.29 -20.70
CA GLN A 442 -18.21 18.51 -20.22
C GLN A 442 -17.27 19.35 -19.34
N GLU A 443 -16.96 20.57 -19.76
CA GLU A 443 -16.11 21.50 -19.00
C GLU A 443 -16.75 21.87 -17.66
N ALA A 444 -18.07 22.12 -17.64
CA ALA A 444 -18.81 22.39 -16.40
C ALA A 444 -18.80 21.20 -15.43
N LEU A 445 -19.00 19.96 -15.92
CA LEU A 445 -18.92 18.75 -15.09
C LEU A 445 -17.51 18.52 -14.54
N LEU A 446 -16.49 18.76 -15.36
CA LEU A 446 -15.08 18.62 -14.97
C LEU A 446 -14.71 19.62 -13.87
N GLU A 447 -15.17 20.86 -13.99
CA GLU A 447 -14.97 21.90 -12.98
C GLU A 447 -15.70 21.57 -11.67
N GLN A 448 -16.93 21.05 -11.73
CA GLN A 448 -17.65 20.56 -10.54
C GLN A 448 -16.88 19.45 -9.83
N GLU A 449 -16.36 18.47 -10.57
CA GLU A 449 -15.55 17.39 -10.00
C GLU A 449 -14.22 17.89 -9.43
N ARG A 450 -13.58 18.86 -10.10
CA ARG A 450 -12.38 19.54 -9.58
C ARG A 450 -12.65 20.17 -8.22
N GLN A 451 -13.75 20.92 -8.10
CA GLN A 451 -14.13 21.57 -6.85
C GLN A 451 -14.51 20.56 -5.77
N LYS A 452 -15.19 19.47 -6.12
CA LYS A 452 -15.51 18.39 -5.19
C LYS A 452 -14.25 17.77 -4.59
N ILE A 453 -13.28 17.41 -5.44
CA ILE A 453 -11.99 16.87 -5.01
C ILE A 453 -11.26 17.83 -4.07
N LEU A 454 -11.29 19.13 -4.37
CA LEU A 454 -10.69 20.16 -3.51
C LEU A 454 -11.38 20.27 -2.15
N LYS A 455 -12.72 20.23 -2.11
CA LYS A 455 -13.51 20.28 -0.86
C LYS A 455 -13.23 19.07 0.02
N ASP A 456 -13.28 17.87 -0.55
CA ASP A 456 -13.03 16.61 0.18
C ASP A 456 -11.63 16.62 0.82
N CYS A 457 -10.64 17.21 0.14
CA CYS A 457 -9.26 17.28 0.62
C CYS A 457 -8.97 18.51 1.49
N ALA A 458 -9.80 19.55 1.45
CA ALA A 458 -9.58 20.79 2.18
C ALA A 458 -9.53 20.54 3.70
N GLU A 459 -10.46 19.75 4.22
CA GLU A 459 -10.54 19.43 5.65
C GLU A 459 -9.31 18.66 6.13
N GLU A 460 -8.85 17.67 5.36
CA GLU A 460 -7.75 16.79 5.77
C GLU A 460 -6.35 17.40 5.58
N LEU A 461 -6.18 18.25 4.56
CA LEU A 461 -4.86 18.63 4.02
C LEU A 461 -4.61 20.14 3.99
N ALA A 462 -5.46 20.98 4.60
CA ALA A 462 -5.37 22.45 4.55
C ALA A 462 -3.94 23.02 4.67
N ARG A 463 -3.11 22.46 5.56
CA ARG A 463 -1.73 22.93 5.80
C ARG A 463 -0.66 22.36 4.85
N PHE A 464 -0.99 21.31 4.11
CA PHE A 464 -0.05 20.54 3.28
C PHE A 464 -0.33 20.65 1.77
N PHE A 465 -1.21 21.58 1.35
CA PHE A 465 -1.51 21.81 -0.06
C PHE A 465 -0.27 22.30 -0.84
N PRO A 466 0.10 21.62 -1.94
CA PRO A 466 1.17 22.08 -2.81
C PRO A 466 0.83 23.39 -3.50
N LYS A 467 1.88 24.16 -3.82
CA LYS A 467 1.74 25.39 -4.62
C LYS A 467 1.22 25.04 -6.03
N GLY A 468 0.24 25.80 -6.52
CA GLY A 468 -0.33 25.63 -7.86
C GLY A 468 -1.59 24.77 -7.95
N VAL A 469 -2.12 24.28 -6.81
CA VAL A 469 -3.38 23.51 -6.76
C VAL A 469 -4.62 24.40 -6.91
N CYS A 470 -4.61 25.59 -6.31
CA CYS A 470 -5.70 26.56 -6.41
C CYS A 470 -5.49 27.45 -7.65
N ARG A 471 -6.50 27.52 -8.53
CA ARG A 471 -6.50 28.40 -9.72
C ARG A 471 -7.02 29.79 -9.38
N ASN A 472 -8.15 29.83 -8.68
CA ASN A 472 -8.91 31.06 -8.43
C ASN A 472 -8.94 31.41 -6.94
N GLN A 473 -9.34 32.65 -6.63
CA GLN A 473 -9.55 33.09 -5.25
C GLN A 473 -10.65 32.28 -4.54
N ASP A 474 -11.65 31.82 -5.28
CA ASP A 474 -12.70 30.97 -4.73
C ASP A 474 -12.17 29.61 -4.29
N ASP A 475 -11.18 29.05 -5.00
CA ASP A 475 -10.50 27.81 -4.57
C ASP A 475 -9.73 28.02 -3.27
N LEU A 476 -9.03 29.15 -3.13
CA LEU A 476 -8.31 29.49 -1.90
C LEU A 476 -9.26 29.64 -0.70
N ARG A 477 -10.45 30.22 -0.92
CA ARG A 477 -11.49 30.32 0.10
C ARG A 477 -12.05 28.94 0.49
N MET A 478 -12.27 28.07 -0.49
CA MET A 478 -12.74 26.70 -0.24
C MET A 478 -11.74 25.86 0.55
N VAL A 479 -10.44 26.08 0.34
CA VAL A 479 -9.36 25.32 1.03
C VAL A 479 -8.95 25.94 2.38
N GLY A 480 -9.44 27.14 2.72
CA GLY A 480 -9.15 27.80 4.00
C GLY A 480 -7.73 28.35 4.14
N LEU A 481 -7.01 28.53 3.02
CA LEU A 481 -5.64 29.05 3.00
C LEU A 481 -5.64 30.60 3.01
N PRO A 482 -4.76 31.26 3.79
CA PRO A 482 -4.66 32.72 3.79
C PRO A 482 -4.13 33.21 2.43
N ALA A 483 -4.74 34.27 1.89
CA ALA A 483 -4.47 34.84 0.56
C ALA A 483 -3.05 35.44 0.34
N LYS A 484 -2.09 35.19 1.23
CA LYS A 484 -0.75 35.81 1.23
C LYS A 484 0.28 35.12 0.32
N ASP A 485 0.05 33.88 -0.13
CA ASP A 485 0.94 33.19 -1.06
C ASP A 485 0.39 33.23 -2.50
N ARG A 486 0.55 34.36 -3.20
CA ARG A 486 0.29 34.42 -4.65
C ARG A 486 1.50 33.88 -5.43
N PRO A 487 1.39 32.80 -6.21
CA PRO A 487 2.11 32.71 -7.45
C PRO A 487 1.32 33.53 -8.49
N VAL A 488 1.89 34.64 -8.94
CA VAL A 488 1.38 35.35 -10.13
C VAL A 488 1.59 34.40 -11.31
N MET A 489 0.53 33.70 -11.73
CA MET A 489 0.50 33.04 -13.02
C MET A 489 0.58 34.15 -14.07
N LYS A 490 1.68 34.22 -14.83
CA LYS A 490 1.70 34.98 -16.08
C LYS A 490 0.57 34.44 -16.94
N GLU A 491 -0.26 35.34 -17.46
CA GLU A 491 -1.39 35.01 -18.34
C GLU A 491 -0.96 34.00 -19.43
N PRO A 492 -1.84 33.05 -19.80
CA PRO A 492 -1.56 32.15 -20.90
C PRO A 492 -1.31 32.99 -22.15
N ILE A 493 -0.09 32.88 -22.71
CA ILE A 493 0.27 33.54 -23.95
C ILE A 493 -0.75 33.09 -25.01
N PRO A 494 -1.51 34.00 -25.64
CA PRO A 494 -2.45 33.60 -26.67
C PRO A 494 -1.66 32.94 -27.79
N HIS A 495 -1.98 31.68 -28.08
CA HIS A 495 -1.49 30.97 -29.25
C HIS A 495 -1.83 31.80 -30.50
N ARG A 496 -0.86 32.57 -31.01
CA ARG A 496 -0.90 33.06 -32.38
C ARG A 496 -0.86 31.83 -33.26
N LEU A 497 -2.01 31.48 -33.83
CA LEU A 497 -2.07 30.56 -34.96
C LEU A 497 -1.14 31.12 -36.06
N PRO A 498 -0.23 30.31 -36.61
CA PRO A 498 0.55 30.74 -37.76
C PRO A 498 -0.41 31.00 -38.91
N THR A 499 -0.41 32.24 -39.40
CA THR A 499 -1.02 32.60 -40.66
C THR A 499 -0.28 31.84 -41.76
N LEU A 500 -1.01 30.96 -42.45
CA LEU A 500 -0.62 30.37 -43.73
C LEU A 500 -1.06 31.29 -44.87
#